data_AF-A0A3A0EVU4-F1
#
_entry.id   AF-A0A3A0EVU4-F1
#
_cell.length_a   1.000
_cell.length_b   1.000
_cell.length_c   1.000
_cell.angle_alpha   90.00
_cell.angle_beta   90.00
_cell.angle_gamma   90.00
#
_symmetry.space_group_name_H-M   'P 1'
#
loop_
_entity.id
_entity.type
_entity.pdbx_description
1 polymer ?
#
loop_
_entity_poly.entity_id
_entity_poly.type
_entity_poly.pdbx_seq_one_letter_code
_entity_poly.pdbx_strand_id
1 'polypeptide(L)'
;MSAMDPSARFELLHPPLDRPSGGNVYDRCLLDAAARCGFPLSSVVVDAGEDREIEARFREPSSAFRIWDGLLLEGLAQRRALERGERAVLLHWLPSCDPALDADERARRESIERAIVDCAALIVVPGHAMQRTLR
;
A
#
# COMPACT_ATOMS: atom_id res chain seq x y z
N MET A 1 -23.54 3.79 9.35
CA MET A 1 -22.06 3.73 9.47
C MET A 1 -21.76 3.05 10.79
N SER A 2 -21.24 1.82 10.76
CA SER A 2 -20.89 1.11 11.99
C SER A 2 -19.71 1.83 12.64
N ALA A 3 -19.82 2.16 13.92
CA ALA A 3 -18.70 2.72 14.68
C ALA A 3 -17.52 1.76 14.59
N MET A 4 -16.35 2.26 14.16
CA MET A 4 -15.12 1.47 14.23
C MET A 4 -14.87 1.09 15.69
N ASP A 5 -14.50 -0.17 15.91
CA ASP A 5 -14.06 -0.65 17.20
C ASP A 5 -12.89 0.25 17.68
N PRO A 6 -12.99 0.92 18.84
CA PRO A 6 -11.94 1.79 19.36
C PRO A 6 -10.64 1.04 19.68
N SER A 7 -10.64 -0.29 19.67
CA SER A 7 -9.44 -1.13 19.78
C SER A 7 -8.76 -1.42 18.45
N ALA A 8 -9.39 -1.12 17.31
CA ALA A 8 -8.82 -1.36 15.99
C ALA A 8 -7.59 -0.49 15.76
N ARG A 9 -6.45 -1.14 15.52
CA ARG A 9 -5.17 -0.49 15.21
C ARG A 9 -4.89 -0.60 13.72
N PHE A 10 -4.36 0.46 13.13
CA PHE A 10 -3.96 0.48 11.74
C PHE A 10 -2.46 0.75 11.63
N GLU A 11 -1.82 0.10 10.67
CA GLU A 11 -0.40 0.26 10.35
C GLU A 11 -0.28 0.65 8.88
N LEU A 12 0.35 1.79 8.59
CA LEU A 12 0.80 2.13 7.25
C LEU A 12 2.24 1.62 7.10
N LEU A 13 2.43 0.64 6.22
CA LEU A 13 3.74 0.15 5.83
C LEU A 13 4.19 0.91 4.60
N HIS A 14 5.29 1.66 4.72
CA HIS A 14 5.76 2.56 3.68
C HIS A 14 7.31 2.57 3.61
N PRO A 15 7.90 2.95 2.46
CA PRO A 15 9.33 3.18 2.35
C PRO A 15 9.81 4.34 3.26
N PRO A 16 11.12 4.50 3.50
CA PRO A 16 11.64 5.64 4.23
C PRO A 16 11.13 6.98 3.66
N LEU A 17 10.49 7.78 4.52
CA LEU A 17 9.82 9.03 4.14
C LEU A 17 10.79 10.20 3.91
N ASP A 18 12.07 10.03 4.23
CA ASP A 18 13.12 11.03 4.09
C ASP A 18 13.50 11.30 2.63
N ARG A 19 13.20 10.36 1.72
CA ARG A 19 13.43 10.53 0.29
C ARG A 19 12.35 11.44 -0.34
N PRO A 20 12.71 12.44 -1.16
CA PRO A 20 11.73 13.30 -1.81
C PRO A 20 11.07 12.55 -2.99
N SER A 21 9.86 12.04 -2.77
CA SER A 21 8.98 11.50 -3.80
C SER A 21 7.54 11.96 -3.57
N GLY A 22 6.73 12.01 -4.63
CA GLY A 22 5.30 12.35 -4.51
C GLY A 22 4.55 11.41 -3.55
N GLY A 23 4.88 10.11 -3.57
CA GLY A 23 4.32 9.13 -2.64
C GLY A 23 4.71 9.36 -1.19
N ASN A 24 6.00 9.67 -0.92
CA ASN A 24 6.46 9.95 0.44
C ASN A 24 5.81 11.21 1.03
N VAL A 25 5.56 12.23 0.19
CA VAL A 25 4.81 13.42 0.60
C VAL A 25 3.37 13.04 0.93
N TYR A 26 2.74 12.19 0.13
CA TYR A 26 1.38 11.70 0.38
C TYR A 26 1.30 10.93 1.71
N ASP A 27 2.17 9.95 1.92
CA ASP A 27 2.18 9.13 3.14
C ASP A 27 2.40 9.96 4.40
N ARG A 28 3.30 10.94 4.34
CA ARG A 28 3.51 11.88 5.44
C ARG A 28 2.26 12.71 5.73
N CYS A 29 1.62 13.24 4.69
CA CYS A 29 0.37 13.99 4.84
C CYS A 29 -0.75 13.11 5.44
N LEU A 30 -0.82 11.84 5.04
CA LEU A 30 -1.80 10.88 5.55
C LEU A 30 -1.57 10.59 7.04
N LEU A 31 -0.33 10.32 7.45
CA LEU A 31 0.04 10.09 8.85
C LEU A 31 -0.24 11.33 9.71
N ASP A 32 0.15 12.51 9.23
CA ASP A 32 -0.09 13.77 9.94
C ASP A 32 -1.60 14.05 10.07
N ALA A 33 -2.39 13.77 9.03
CA ALA A 33 -3.84 13.92 9.07
C ALA A 33 -4.50 12.94 10.04
N ALA A 34 -4.06 11.67 10.04
CA ALA A 34 -4.55 10.67 10.98
C ALA A 34 -4.28 11.08 12.43
N ALA A 35 -3.07 11.57 12.72
CA ALA A 35 -2.69 12.07 14.04
C ALA A 35 -3.56 13.26 14.47
N ARG A 36 -3.75 14.26 13.60
CA ARG A 36 -4.60 15.43 13.88
C ARG A 36 -6.06 15.06 14.16
N CYS A 37 -6.57 14.03 13.51
CA CYS A 37 -7.95 13.57 13.65
C CYS A 37 -8.13 12.51 14.75
N GLY A 38 -7.07 12.12 15.46
CA GLY A 38 -7.11 11.06 16.48
C GLY A 38 -7.40 9.67 15.92
N PHE A 39 -7.16 9.44 14.62
CA PHE A 39 -7.31 8.13 14.00
C PHE A 39 -6.10 7.24 14.36
N PRO A 40 -6.29 5.99 14.83
CA PRO A 40 -5.22 5.14 15.34
C PRO A 40 -4.38 4.48 14.23
N LEU A 41 -3.74 5.32 13.39
CA LEU A 41 -2.81 4.91 12.35
C LEU A 41 -1.37 5.12 12.79
N SER A 42 -0.59 4.05 12.76
CA SER A 42 0.84 4.05 13.08
C SER A 42 1.69 3.89 11.81
N SER A 43 2.90 4.45 11.86
CA SER A 43 3.90 4.37 10.78
C SER A 43 4.81 3.17 11.03
N VAL A 44 4.99 2.34 10.00
CA VAL A 44 5.94 1.23 9.98
C VAL A 44 6.83 1.40 8.75
N VAL A 45 8.08 1.75 8.99
CA VAL A 45 9.08 1.87 7.93
C VAL A 45 9.53 0.47 7.49
N VAL A 46 9.60 0.27 6.18
CA VAL A 46 10.15 -0.94 5.54
C VAL A 46 11.16 -0.46 4.50
N ASP A 47 12.41 -0.96 4.52
CA ASP A 47 13.38 -0.56 3.51
C ASP A 47 13.03 -1.21 2.17
N ALA A 48 12.61 -0.38 1.21
CA ALA A 48 12.25 -0.83 -0.13
C ALA A 48 13.45 -1.40 -0.93
N GLY A 49 14.68 -1.20 -0.45
CA GLY A 49 15.89 -1.80 -1.05
C GLY A 49 16.15 -3.25 -0.65
N GLU A 50 15.45 -3.78 0.35
CA GLU A 50 15.64 -5.13 0.86
C GLU A 50 14.41 -6.00 0.62
N ASP A 51 14.33 -6.64 -0.55
CA ASP A 51 13.24 -7.57 -0.92
C ASP A 51 12.93 -8.62 0.17
N ARG A 52 13.97 -9.06 0.90
CA ARG A 52 13.82 -10.01 2.01
C ARG A 52 13.10 -9.41 3.22
N GLU A 53 13.33 -8.13 3.53
CA GLU A 53 12.61 -7.44 4.61
C GLU A 53 11.14 -7.29 4.24
N ILE A 54 10.86 -6.85 3.01
CA ILE A 54 9.50 -6.73 2.48
C ILE A 54 8.77 -8.06 2.60
N GLU A 55 9.37 -9.15 2.11
CA GLU A 55 8.78 -10.49 2.14
C GLU A 55 8.53 -10.99 3.58
N ALA A 56 9.48 -10.75 4.50
CA ALA A 56 9.33 -11.12 5.90
C ALA A 56 8.17 -10.37 6.56
N ARG A 57 8.08 -9.04 6.39
CA ARG A 57 6.99 -8.22 6.93
C ARG A 57 5.64 -8.56 6.31
N PHE A 58 5.65 -8.94 5.04
CA PHE A 58 4.44 -9.31 4.30
C PHE A 58 3.79 -10.58 4.84
N ARG A 59 4.61 -11.57 5.23
CA ARG A 59 4.12 -12.83 5.81
C ARG A 59 3.94 -12.78 7.32
N GLU A 60 4.45 -11.74 7.98
CA GLU A 60 4.33 -11.59 9.42
C GLU A 60 2.87 -11.36 9.84
N PRO A 61 2.31 -12.15 10.77
CA PRO A 61 1.00 -11.88 11.34
C PRO A 61 1.00 -10.59 12.16
N SER A 62 -0.07 -9.80 12.05
CA SER A 62 -0.31 -8.65 12.91
C SER A 62 -1.75 -8.64 13.40
N SER A 63 -1.94 -8.16 14.63
CA SER A 63 -3.27 -7.87 15.16
C SER A 63 -3.79 -6.50 14.69
N ALA A 64 -2.93 -5.67 14.10
CA ALA A 64 -3.31 -4.43 13.44
C ALA A 64 -3.69 -4.69 11.98
N PHE A 65 -4.62 -3.88 11.46
CA PHE A 65 -4.97 -3.88 10.06
C PHE A 65 -3.89 -3.15 9.24
N ARG A 66 -3.14 -3.91 8.44
CA ARG A 66 -1.99 -3.43 7.67
C ARG A 66 -2.41 -2.87 6.31
N ILE A 67 -2.01 -1.63 6.07
CA ILE A 67 -2.16 -0.89 4.83
C ILE A 67 -0.77 -0.77 4.20
N TRP A 68 -0.58 -1.39 3.04
CA TRP A 68 0.69 -1.43 2.33
C TRP A 68 0.75 -0.35 1.26
N ASP A 69 1.80 0.46 1.25
CA ASP A 69 2.11 1.29 0.09
C ASP A 69 2.41 0.40 -1.13
N GLY A 70 1.82 0.75 -2.28
CA GLY A 70 1.95 -0.02 -3.52
C GLY A 70 3.40 -0.22 -3.98
N LEU A 71 4.30 0.73 -3.68
CA LEU A 71 5.72 0.65 -4.05
C LEU A 71 6.44 -0.51 -3.35
N LEU A 72 6.03 -0.87 -2.13
CA LEU A 72 6.62 -2.01 -1.41
C LEU A 72 6.23 -3.35 -2.03
N LEU A 73 5.09 -3.41 -2.73
CA LEU A 73 4.56 -4.66 -3.27
C LEU A 73 5.03 -4.96 -4.70
N GLU A 74 5.64 -3.98 -5.38
CA GLU A 74 6.09 -4.13 -6.77
C GLU A 74 7.10 -5.27 -6.91
N GLY A 75 8.11 -5.33 -6.04
CA GLY A 75 9.15 -6.38 -6.07
C GLY A 75 8.57 -7.78 -5.86
N LEU A 76 7.61 -7.91 -4.93
CA LEU A 76 6.90 -9.17 -4.69
C LEU A 76 6.05 -9.56 -5.92
N ALA A 77 5.37 -8.61 -6.55
CA ALA A 77 4.56 -8.85 -7.74
C ALA A 77 5.41 -9.35 -8.91
N GLN A 78 6.53 -8.67 -9.19
CA GLN A 78 7.46 -9.03 -10.26
C GLN A 78 8.01 -10.46 -10.09
N ARG A 79 8.26 -10.86 -8.85
CA ARG A 79 8.74 -12.21 -8.49
C ARG A 79 7.63 -13.25 -8.36
N ARG A 80 6.36 -12.87 -8.58
CA ARG A 80 5.17 -13.72 -8.36
C ARG A 80 5.08 -14.28 -6.93
N ALA A 81 5.55 -13.51 -5.96
CA ALA A 81 5.55 -13.85 -4.54
C ALA A 81 4.36 -13.24 -3.77
N LEU A 82 3.47 -12.51 -4.46
CA LEU A 82 2.25 -11.98 -3.85
C LEU A 82 1.23 -13.12 -3.62
N GLU A 83 0.95 -13.40 -2.35
CA GLU A 83 -0.03 -14.40 -1.93
C GLU A 83 -1.33 -13.72 -1.47
N ARG A 84 -2.52 -14.16 -1.93
CA ARG A 84 -3.79 -13.57 -1.46
C ARG A 84 -3.89 -13.59 0.08
N GLY A 85 -4.30 -12.48 0.67
CA GLY A 85 -4.49 -12.38 2.11
C GLY A 85 -5.34 -11.19 2.53
N GLU A 86 -5.72 -11.15 3.80
CA GLU A 86 -6.49 -10.05 4.39
C GLU A 86 -5.62 -8.82 4.62
N ARG A 87 -5.28 -8.13 3.54
CA ARG A 87 -4.47 -6.90 3.60
C ARG A 87 -5.05 -5.79 2.73
N ALA A 88 -4.81 -4.57 3.18
CA ALA A 88 -5.13 -3.38 2.41
C ALA A 88 -3.91 -2.90 1.65
N VAL A 89 -4.15 -2.38 0.46
CA VAL A 89 -3.13 -1.70 -0.33
C VAL A 89 -3.56 -0.26 -0.54
N LEU A 90 -2.65 0.66 -0.26
CA LEU A 90 -2.76 2.07 -0.59
C LEU A 90 -2.20 2.29 -2.00
N LEU A 91 -3.08 2.68 -2.92
CA LEU A 91 -2.73 3.05 -4.29
C LEU A 91 -3.06 4.53 -4.49
N HIS A 92 -2.08 5.40 -4.22
CA HIS A 92 -2.21 6.85 -4.43
C HIS A 92 -1.67 7.32 -5.79
N TRP A 93 -0.92 6.47 -6.49
CA TRP A 93 -0.45 6.68 -7.86
C TRP A 93 -0.26 5.34 -8.56
N LEU A 94 -0.55 5.28 -9.86
CA LEU A 94 -0.34 4.11 -10.70
C LEU A 94 0.85 4.38 -11.65
N PRO A 95 1.98 3.68 -11.49
CA PRO A 95 3.12 3.78 -12.39
C PRO A 95 2.77 3.65 -13.88
N SER A 96 1.80 2.80 -14.23
CA SER A 96 1.30 2.63 -15.60
C SER A 96 0.73 3.91 -16.22
N CYS A 97 0.36 4.90 -15.40
CA CYS A 97 -0.19 6.17 -15.86
C CYS A 97 0.90 7.20 -16.23
N ASP A 98 2.18 6.88 -16.08
CA ASP A 98 3.26 7.78 -16.51
C ASP A 98 3.19 7.99 -18.03
N PRO A 99 3.07 9.25 -18.51
CA PRO A 99 2.98 9.57 -19.93
C PRO A 99 4.29 9.33 -20.68
N ALA A 100 5.42 9.22 -19.98
CA ALA A 100 6.72 8.97 -20.59
C ALA A 100 6.96 7.49 -20.94
N LEU A 101 6.09 6.58 -20.47
CA LEU A 101 6.24 5.14 -20.74
C LEU A 101 5.82 4.78 -22.17
N ASP A 102 6.65 3.93 -22.80
CA ASP A 102 6.26 3.20 -24.00
C ASP A 102 5.17 2.15 -23.70
N ALA A 103 4.62 1.55 -24.76
CA ALA A 103 3.51 0.61 -24.65
C ALA A 103 3.90 -0.67 -23.88
N ASP A 104 5.13 -1.15 -24.03
CA ASP A 104 5.58 -2.40 -23.44
C ASP A 104 5.81 -2.24 -21.92
N GLU A 105 6.46 -1.16 -21.52
CA GLU A 105 6.66 -0.84 -20.10
C GLU A 105 5.33 -0.50 -19.43
N ARG A 106 4.44 0.23 -20.11
CA ARG A 106 3.07 0.47 -19.61
C ARG A 106 2.34 -0.84 -19.34
N ALA A 107 2.31 -1.76 -20.29
CA ALA A 107 1.66 -3.06 -20.12
C ALA A 107 2.29 -3.89 -18.99
N ARG A 108 3.63 -3.84 -18.84
CA ARG A 108 4.32 -4.47 -17.72
C ARG A 108 3.86 -3.89 -16.38
N ARG A 109 3.80 -2.57 -16.26
CA ARG A 109 3.34 -1.88 -15.02
C ARG A 109 1.89 -2.22 -14.70
N GLU A 110 1.00 -2.19 -15.69
CA GLU A 110 -0.41 -2.59 -15.52
C GLU A 110 -0.55 -4.04 -15.03
N SER A 111 0.29 -4.95 -15.51
CA SER A 111 0.28 -6.34 -15.04
C SER A 111 0.70 -6.46 -13.57
N ILE A 112 1.68 -5.65 -13.13
CA ILE A 112 2.13 -5.63 -11.74
C ILE A 112 1.03 -5.04 -10.84
N GLU A 113 0.47 -3.91 -11.23
CA GLU A 113 -0.65 -3.26 -10.53
C GLU A 113 -1.84 -4.21 -10.40
N ARG A 114 -2.18 -4.96 -11.46
CA ARG A 114 -3.24 -5.96 -11.42
C ARG A 114 -2.94 -7.09 -10.43
N ALA A 115 -1.70 -7.57 -10.37
CA ALA A 115 -1.31 -8.59 -9.40
C ALA A 115 -1.43 -8.07 -7.95
N ILE A 116 -1.09 -6.81 -7.72
CA ILE A 116 -1.26 -6.13 -6.43
C ILE A 116 -2.75 -6.01 -6.07
N VAL A 117 -3.59 -5.60 -7.02
CA VAL A 117 -5.05 -5.50 -6.83
C VAL A 117 -5.68 -6.88 -6.54
N ASP A 118 -5.30 -7.91 -7.30
CA ASP A 118 -5.86 -9.26 -7.16
C ASP A 118 -5.45 -9.97 -5.86
N CYS A 119 -4.41 -9.47 -5.19
CA CYS A 119 -3.93 -9.99 -3.92
C CYS A 119 -4.47 -9.24 -2.69
N ALA A 120 -5.05 -8.06 -2.90
CA ALA A 120 -5.56 -7.18 -1.84
C ALA A 120 -7.02 -7.52 -1.48
N ALA A 121 -7.31 -7.56 -0.17
CA ALA A 121 -8.69 -7.65 0.31
C ALA A 121 -9.39 -6.28 0.29
N LEU A 122 -8.61 -5.20 0.35
CA LEU A 122 -9.09 -3.83 0.33
C LEU A 122 -8.12 -2.95 -0.46
N ILE A 123 -8.67 -2.02 -1.26
CA ILE A 123 -7.87 -0.98 -1.93
C ILE A 123 -8.27 0.37 -1.36
N VAL A 124 -7.28 1.14 -0.92
CA VAL A 124 -7.44 2.52 -0.49
C VAL A 124 -6.96 3.42 -1.63
N VAL A 125 -7.88 4.21 -2.18
CA VAL A 125 -7.59 5.19 -3.25
C VAL A 125 -7.88 6.59 -2.70
N PRO A 126 -6.93 7.54 -2.79
CA PRO A 126 -7.15 8.91 -2.34
C PRO A 126 -8.33 9.59 -3.05
N GLY A 127 -9.07 10.42 -2.32
CA GLY A 127 -10.16 11.22 -2.87
C GLY A 127 -11.40 10.44 -3.29
N HIS A 128 -11.43 9.12 -3.10
CA HIS A 128 -12.58 8.26 -3.37
C HIS A 128 -12.98 7.51 -2.11
N ALA A 129 -14.28 7.28 -1.93
CA ALA A 129 -14.77 6.42 -0.85
C ALA A 129 -14.20 5.00 -1.02
N MET A 130 -13.83 4.35 0.09
CA MET A 130 -13.30 2.97 0.08
C MET A 130 -14.18 2.05 -0.75
N GLN A 131 -13.63 1.48 -1.82
CA GLN A 131 -14.29 0.43 -2.57
C GLN A 131 -13.86 -0.92 -2.02
N ARG A 132 -14.83 -1.66 -1.48
CA ARG A 132 -14.61 -3.03 -1.07
C ARG A 132 -14.60 -3.88 -2.33
N THR A 133 -13.46 -4.48 -2.67
CA THR A 133 -13.37 -5.41 -3.80
C THR A 133 -14.07 -6.70 -3.39
N LEU A 134 -15.35 -6.81 -3.69
CA LEU A 134 -16.10 -8.05 -3.55
C LEU A 134 -15.75 -8.94 -4.77
N ARG A 135 -15.03 -10.03 -4.52
CA ARG A 135 -14.89 -11.15 -5.47
C ARG A 135 -15.19 -12.45 -4.74
#